data_AF-M2RKP4-F1
#
_entry.id   AF-M2RKP4-F1
#
_cell.length_a   1.000
_cell.length_b   1.000
_cell.length_c   1.000
_cell.angle_alpha   90.00
_cell.angle_beta   90.00
_cell.angle_gamma   90.00
#
_symmetry.space_group_name_H-M   'P 1'
#
loop_
_entity.id
_entity.type
_entity.pdbx_description
1 polymer ?
#
loop_
_entity_poly.entity_id
_entity_poly.type
_entity_poly.pdbx_seq_one_letter_code
_entity_poly.pdbx_strand_id
1 'polypeptide(L)'
;MEWTPKEYELFRFPSLKKELIINGVYIRLFNEQIRTCEPLPDPIIFLRACLKINEMNKEWEQLRAIAICNVFDQYDVINAVCDDNELLELLFNLLKEEPDDPIVQKSILHCVKRIVSNGQCVEIVAKSKVLSKFLVLLHPTEYLEEVVPLTQSLFSVTTGLQQGIIRGGLLYLLNHFVNDSELERRVLVSQLIGKMSTTPGIGPKVSLTLSKFFPISIINTMKMDARGAVILLDSTTETPELIWNSEMKNDVGIFIGKMTKAFYTKQLSDPTVKWQVPDTFAFKYKELENELCIGGVFIRILNKNPTCPLNNPNGFSDGLFNKYQEAVRQRDVTLMDVLAKTAAVFYTNQPQCLDYLAPSGHLSKLVELLKNAPSESLFIILQVIVSNKECKEKLIDENAVPILAITITQMVDQAQLISDIFRSMTSDVDCKGVLCFVPKLCGEDVQESIFKILDGNLDQQLGSSSPEVKALIVDALQNALQDSTHSEQLEYCLDQHPSWAKYSRQKHVLYLSGAPSIAGYIAGPTSSGAVGLLTAAEDASIHRPDAPPELK
;
A
#
# COMPACT_ATOMS: atom_id res chain seq x y z
N MET A 1 -89.54 11.65 4.53
CA MET A 1 -88.21 11.59 5.16
C MET A 1 -87.22 12.01 4.10
N GLU A 2 -86.85 13.28 4.08
CA GLU A 2 -85.76 13.76 3.22
C GLU A 2 -84.46 13.41 3.93
N TRP A 3 -83.59 12.69 3.23
CA TRP A 3 -82.25 12.37 3.72
C TRP A 3 -81.43 13.67 3.80
N THR A 4 -80.68 13.83 4.88
CA THR A 4 -79.73 14.92 5.04
C THR A 4 -78.53 14.73 4.10
N PRO A 5 -77.85 15.81 3.65
CA PRO A 5 -76.66 15.71 2.80
C PRO A 5 -75.58 14.75 3.35
N LYS A 6 -75.42 14.68 4.68
CA LYS A 6 -74.52 13.74 5.35
C LYS A 6 -74.94 12.27 5.18
N GLU A 7 -76.24 11.97 5.13
CA GLU A 7 -76.75 10.61 4.93
C GLU A 7 -76.52 10.14 3.48
N TYR A 8 -76.61 11.05 2.50
CA TYR A 8 -76.22 10.75 1.12
C TYR A 8 -74.71 10.54 0.97
N GLU A 9 -73.87 11.32 1.67
CA GLU A 9 -72.41 11.16 1.67
C GLU A 9 -71.94 9.82 2.26
N LEU A 10 -72.73 9.25 3.18
CA LEU A 10 -72.47 7.96 3.82
C LEU A 10 -72.92 6.76 3.00
N PHE A 11 -73.72 6.95 1.94
CA PHE A 11 -74.11 5.85 1.07
C PHE A 11 -72.87 5.30 0.34
N ARG A 12 -72.66 4.00 0.48
CA ARG A 12 -71.61 3.24 -0.21
C ARG A 12 -72.29 2.07 -0.90
N PHE A 13 -72.01 1.89 -2.20
CA PHE A 13 -72.47 0.70 -2.91
C PHE A 13 -71.90 -0.55 -2.21
N PRO A 14 -72.75 -1.51 -1.77
CA PRO A 14 -72.28 -2.69 -1.06
C PRO A 14 -71.23 -3.51 -1.84
N SER A 15 -71.31 -3.49 -3.17
CA SER A 15 -70.35 -4.12 -4.08
C SER A 15 -68.96 -3.47 -4.06
N LEU A 16 -68.87 -2.18 -3.73
CA LEU A 16 -67.62 -1.41 -3.70
C LEU A 16 -66.98 -1.36 -2.32
N LYS A 17 -67.60 -1.99 -1.31
CA LYS A 17 -67.10 -2.00 0.08
C LYS A 17 -65.72 -2.67 0.23
N LYS A 18 -65.33 -3.50 -0.73
CA LYS A 18 -64.03 -4.19 -0.76
C LYS A 18 -62.96 -3.46 -1.59
N GLU A 19 -63.34 -2.40 -2.30
CA GLU A 19 -62.42 -1.66 -3.17
C GLU A 19 -61.70 -0.58 -2.39
N LEU A 20 -60.39 -0.46 -2.65
CA LEU A 20 -59.61 0.67 -2.17
C LEU A 20 -59.82 1.86 -3.11
N ILE A 21 -60.35 2.96 -2.57
CA ILE A 21 -60.56 4.21 -3.30
C ILE A 21 -59.70 5.31 -2.67
N ILE A 22 -58.83 5.93 -3.47
CA ILE A 22 -57.98 7.05 -3.04
C ILE A 22 -58.20 8.20 -4.02
N ASN A 23 -58.55 9.39 -3.50
CA ASN A 23 -58.82 10.59 -4.31
C ASN A 23 -59.81 10.34 -5.47
N GLY A 24 -60.84 9.52 -5.23
CA GLY A 24 -61.85 9.16 -6.24
C GLY A 24 -61.43 8.06 -7.24
N VAL A 25 -60.22 7.51 -7.12
CA VAL A 25 -59.69 6.49 -8.02
C VAL A 25 -59.76 5.10 -7.37
N TYR A 26 -60.32 4.12 -8.09
CA TYR A 26 -60.32 2.71 -7.70
C TYR A 26 -58.95 2.10 -7.96
N ILE A 27 -58.17 1.88 -6.91
CA ILE A 27 -56.74 1.56 -7.00
C ILE A 27 -56.49 0.24 -7.74
N ARG A 28 -57.31 -0.78 -7.49
CA ARG A 28 -57.19 -2.07 -8.16
C ARG A 28 -57.35 -1.92 -9.69
N LEU A 29 -58.40 -1.23 -10.12
CA LEU A 29 -58.67 -0.98 -11.54
C LEU A 29 -57.59 -0.12 -12.18
N PHE A 30 -57.12 0.93 -11.47
CA PHE A 30 -56.01 1.75 -11.93
C PHE A 30 -54.74 0.92 -12.18
N ASN A 31 -54.40 0.02 -11.26
CA ASN A 31 -53.24 -0.86 -11.40
C ASN A 31 -53.39 -1.88 -12.54
N GLU A 32 -54.57 -2.49 -12.69
CA GLU A 32 -54.85 -3.50 -13.73
C GLU A 32 -54.92 -2.88 -15.14
N GLN A 33 -55.47 -1.66 -15.25
CA GLN A 33 -55.82 -1.03 -16.51
C GLN A 33 -54.97 0.19 -16.82
N ILE A 34 -53.75 0.24 -16.28
CA ILE A 34 -52.94 1.45 -16.29
C ILE A 34 -52.71 2.05 -17.69
N ARG A 35 -52.68 1.22 -18.75
CA ARG A 35 -52.50 1.67 -20.14
C ARG A 35 -53.79 2.08 -20.85
N THR A 36 -54.94 1.74 -20.26
CA THR A 36 -56.26 1.84 -20.90
C THR A 36 -57.25 2.68 -20.10
N CYS A 37 -56.94 3.01 -18.83
CA CYS A 37 -57.75 3.88 -18.01
C CYS A 37 -57.61 5.35 -18.44
N GLU A 38 -58.59 6.17 -18.12
CA GLU A 38 -58.48 7.62 -18.30
C GLU A 38 -57.28 8.17 -17.52
N PRO A 39 -56.49 9.10 -18.10
CA PRO A 39 -55.36 9.70 -17.41
C PRO A 39 -55.81 10.39 -16.12
N LEU A 40 -54.97 10.34 -15.09
CA LEU A 40 -55.21 11.06 -13.84
C LEU A 40 -55.27 12.57 -14.13
N PRO A 41 -56.33 13.28 -13.69
CA PRO A 41 -56.45 14.73 -13.91
C PRO A 41 -55.29 15.53 -13.28
N ASP A 42 -54.86 15.12 -12.08
CA ASP A 42 -53.68 15.65 -11.41
C ASP A 42 -52.92 14.50 -10.71
N PRO A 43 -51.84 14.00 -11.34
CA PRO A 43 -51.03 12.91 -10.78
C PRO A 43 -50.37 13.26 -9.45
N ILE A 44 -50.02 14.53 -9.20
CA ILE A 44 -49.34 14.97 -7.97
C ILE A 44 -50.32 15.00 -6.80
N ILE A 45 -51.55 15.48 -7.01
CA ILE A 45 -52.59 15.42 -5.98
C ILE A 45 -52.92 13.97 -5.64
N PHE A 46 -53.02 13.10 -6.64
CA PHE A 46 -53.24 11.67 -6.42
C PHE A 46 -52.08 11.03 -5.63
N LEU A 47 -50.83 11.29 -6.01
CA LEU A 47 -49.65 10.83 -5.25
C LEU A 47 -49.67 11.31 -3.80
N ARG A 48 -49.97 12.60 -3.57
CA ARG A 48 -50.07 13.16 -2.22
C ARG A 48 -51.14 12.43 -1.40
N ALA A 49 -52.29 12.13 -2.00
CA ALA A 49 -53.35 11.38 -1.33
C ALA A 49 -52.91 9.95 -0.99
N CYS A 50 -52.21 9.26 -1.89
CA CYS A 50 -51.65 7.93 -1.62
C CYS A 50 -50.64 7.96 -0.46
N LEU A 51 -49.74 8.95 -0.45
CA LEU A 51 -48.65 9.04 0.53
C LEU A 51 -49.09 9.47 1.94
N LYS A 52 -50.23 10.16 2.09
CA LYS A 52 -50.75 10.63 3.39
C LYS A 52 -51.55 9.59 4.18
N ILE A 53 -51.84 8.43 3.60
CA ILE A 53 -52.59 7.37 4.29
C ILE A 53 -51.63 6.60 5.19
N ASN A 54 -51.85 6.65 6.50
CA ASN A 54 -50.91 6.07 7.48
C ASN A 54 -51.17 4.58 7.77
N GLU A 55 -52.43 4.15 7.76
CA GLU A 55 -52.80 2.78 8.17
C GLU A 55 -53.74 2.13 7.16
N MET A 56 -53.37 0.94 6.70
CA MET A 56 -54.17 0.12 5.80
C MET A 56 -53.93 -1.36 6.11
N ASN A 57 -54.81 -2.24 5.61
CA ASN A 57 -54.50 -3.66 5.61
C ASN A 57 -53.39 -3.96 4.58
N LYS A 58 -52.72 -5.11 4.75
CA LYS A 58 -51.58 -5.52 3.90
C LYS A 58 -51.89 -5.49 2.39
N GLU A 59 -53.05 -6.02 1.98
CA GLU A 59 -53.44 -6.04 0.55
C GLU A 59 -53.57 -4.62 -0.03
N TRP A 60 -54.14 -3.70 0.74
CA TRP A 60 -54.30 -2.31 0.34
C TRP A 60 -52.98 -1.55 0.33
N GLU A 61 -52.04 -1.87 1.22
CA GLU A 61 -50.69 -1.31 1.18
C GLU A 61 -49.94 -1.70 -0.10
N GLN A 62 -50.04 -2.98 -0.50
CA GLN A 62 -49.47 -3.46 -1.76
C GLN A 62 -50.11 -2.73 -2.96
N LEU A 63 -51.45 -2.68 -3.01
CA LEU A 63 -52.18 -1.99 -4.07
C LEU A 63 -51.79 -0.50 -4.16
N ARG A 64 -51.68 0.18 -3.02
CA ARG A 64 -51.22 1.57 -2.93
C ARG A 64 -49.80 1.73 -3.45
N ALA A 65 -48.87 0.88 -3.02
CA ALA A 65 -47.47 0.96 -3.42
C ALA A 65 -47.30 0.73 -4.94
N ILE A 66 -48.03 -0.22 -5.51
CA ILE A 66 -48.09 -0.46 -6.95
C ILE A 66 -48.68 0.76 -7.68
N ALA A 67 -49.72 1.39 -7.14
CA ALA A 67 -50.29 2.60 -7.74
C ALA A 67 -49.31 3.78 -7.74
N ILE A 68 -48.57 3.99 -6.64
CA ILE A 68 -47.50 5.00 -6.59
C ILE A 68 -46.46 4.71 -7.68
N CYS A 69 -45.99 3.46 -7.78
CA CYS A 69 -45.04 3.01 -8.80
C CYS A 69 -45.54 3.29 -10.22
N ASN A 70 -46.79 2.94 -10.50
CA ASN A 70 -47.42 3.18 -11.79
C ASN A 70 -47.47 4.67 -12.15
N VAL A 71 -47.69 5.55 -11.16
CA VAL A 71 -47.66 7.00 -11.43
C VAL A 71 -46.25 7.44 -11.84
N PHE A 72 -45.21 6.96 -11.16
CA PHE A 72 -43.80 7.25 -11.51
C PHE A 72 -43.38 6.72 -12.88
N ASP A 73 -44.00 5.63 -13.35
CA ASP A 73 -43.69 5.02 -14.64
C ASP A 73 -44.44 5.68 -15.81
N GLN A 74 -45.64 6.24 -15.57
CA GLN A 74 -46.49 6.78 -16.62
C GLN A 74 -46.50 8.30 -16.76
N TYR A 75 -46.27 9.02 -15.66
CA TYR A 75 -46.42 10.47 -15.62
C TYR A 75 -45.08 11.13 -15.34
N ASP A 76 -44.86 12.33 -15.88
CA ASP A 76 -43.68 13.14 -15.58
C ASP A 76 -43.86 13.88 -14.25
N VAL A 77 -43.73 13.12 -13.15
CA VAL A 77 -43.91 13.60 -11.77
C VAL A 77 -42.59 13.80 -11.04
N ILE A 78 -41.48 13.32 -11.59
CA ILE A 78 -40.20 13.19 -10.87
C ILE A 78 -39.73 14.54 -10.35
N ASN A 79 -39.63 15.56 -11.22
CA ASN A 79 -39.14 16.88 -10.82
C ASN A 79 -40.06 17.53 -9.77
N ALA A 80 -41.38 17.44 -9.97
CA ALA A 80 -42.36 17.99 -9.03
C ALA A 80 -42.31 17.30 -7.66
N VAL A 81 -42.08 15.99 -7.60
CA VAL A 81 -41.89 15.27 -6.33
C VAL A 81 -40.57 15.66 -5.67
N CYS A 82 -39.49 15.85 -6.43
CA CYS A 82 -38.20 16.27 -5.89
C CYS A 82 -38.25 17.69 -5.32
N ASP A 83 -38.94 18.61 -5.99
CA ASP A 83 -39.07 20.01 -5.56
C ASP A 83 -39.99 20.18 -4.35
N ASP A 84 -40.89 19.22 -4.09
CA ASP A 84 -41.76 19.18 -2.92
C ASP A 84 -41.15 18.34 -1.78
N ASN A 85 -40.53 19.03 -0.82
CA ASN A 85 -39.91 18.40 0.35
C ASN A 85 -40.87 17.51 1.14
N GLU A 86 -42.16 17.84 1.24
CA GLU A 86 -43.14 17.03 1.99
C GLU A 86 -43.39 15.70 1.26
N LEU A 87 -43.62 15.74 -0.06
CA LEU A 87 -43.83 14.53 -0.86
C LEU A 87 -42.59 13.62 -0.87
N LEU A 88 -41.41 14.23 -1.01
CA LEU A 88 -40.15 13.49 -0.98
C LEU A 88 -39.95 12.81 0.39
N GLU A 89 -40.21 13.52 1.49
CA GLU A 89 -40.13 12.94 2.83
C GLU A 89 -41.14 11.82 3.06
N LEU A 90 -42.40 12.01 2.64
CA LEU A 90 -43.44 10.99 2.77
C LEU A 90 -43.10 9.72 1.99
N LEU A 91 -42.57 9.86 0.76
CA LEU A 91 -42.16 8.72 -0.06
C LEU A 91 -41.03 7.93 0.60
N PHE A 92 -39.98 8.61 1.08
CA PHE A 92 -38.85 7.95 1.72
C PHE A 92 -39.20 7.36 3.09
N ASN A 93 -40.23 7.87 3.78
CA ASN A 93 -40.73 7.29 5.04
C ASN A 93 -41.40 5.91 4.86
N LEU A 94 -41.80 5.55 3.64
CA LEU A 94 -42.35 4.23 3.35
C LEU A 94 -41.27 3.13 3.30
N LEU A 95 -40.00 3.52 3.16
CA LEU A 95 -38.88 2.58 3.20
C LEU A 95 -38.55 2.21 4.64
N LYS A 96 -38.42 0.91 4.88
CA LYS A 96 -38.03 0.36 6.19
C LYS A 96 -36.77 -0.49 6.05
N GLU A 97 -35.98 -0.54 7.12
CA GLU A 97 -34.81 -1.43 7.22
C GLU A 97 -35.24 -2.90 7.22
N GLU A 98 -36.28 -3.19 8.02
CA GLU A 98 -36.99 -4.46 8.07
C GLU A 98 -38.43 -4.22 7.55
N PRO A 99 -38.68 -4.43 6.25
CA PRO A 99 -40.01 -4.18 5.69
C PRO A 99 -41.01 -5.27 6.06
N ASP A 100 -42.22 -4.85 6.45
CA ASP A 100 -43.34 -5.77 6.73
C ASP A 100 -43.82 -6.50 5.46
N ASP A 101 -43.65 -5.87 4.30
CA ASP A 101 -44.04 -6.39 3.01
C ASP A 101 -42.97 -6.14 1.92
N PRO A 102 -42.42 -7.20 1.31
CA PRO A 102 -41.37 -7.07 0.30
C PRO A 102 -41.86 -6.42 -1.00
N ILE A 103 -43.15 -6.55 -1.34
CA ILE A 103 -43.74 -5.93 -2.54
C ILE A 103 -43.77 -4.42 -2.34
N VAL A 104 -44.22 -3.96 -1.16
CA VAL A 104 -44.22 -2.54 -0.82
C VAL A 104 -42.81 -1.97 -0.88
N GLN A 105 -41.84 -2.62 -0.22
CA GLN A 105 -40.44 -2.17 -0.24
C GLN A 105 -39.90 -2.08 -1.68
N LYS A 106 -40.10 -3.11 -2.51
CA LYS A 106 -39.62 -3.14 -3.91
C LYS A 106 -40.27 -2.06 -4.77
N SER A 107 -41.58 -1.83 -4.62
CA SER A 107 -42.29 -0.77 -5.34
C SER A 107 -41.75 0.62 -4.98
N ILE A 108 -41.49 0.89 -3.69
CA ILE A 108 -40.95 2.19 -3.28
C ILE A 108 -39.49 2.35 -3.69
N LEU A 109 -38.66 1.31 -3.59
CA LEU A 109 -37.29 1.33 -4.11
C LEU A 109 -37.24 1.58 -5.62
N HIS A 110 -38.21 1.06 -6.39
CA HIS A 110 -38.36 1.39 -7.81
C HIS A 110 -38.66 2.88 -8.02
N CYS A 111 -39.55 3.48 -7.22
CA CYS A 111 -39.80 4.92 -7.28
C CYS A 111 -38.53 5.72 -6.97
N VAL A 112 -37.78 5.32 -5.94
CA VAL A 112 -36.48 5.94 -5.62
C VAL A 112 -35.50 5.78 -6.78
N LYS A 113 -35.45 4.61 -7.44
CA LYS A 113 -34.64 4.38 -8.65
C LYS A 113 -34.94 5.41 -9.73
N ARG A 114 -36.22 5.71 -9.97
CA ARG A 114 -36.64 6.73 -10.95
C ARG A 114 -36.14 8.12 -10.55
N ILE A 115 -36.25 8.48 -9.27
CA ILE A 115 -35.75 9.76 -8.71
C ILE A 115 -34.23 9.89 -8.88
N VAL A 116 -33.46 8.89 -8.44
CA VAL A 116 -31.99 8.98 -8.42
C VAL A 116 -31.36 8.76 -9.80
N SER A 117 -32.16 8.39 -10.80
CA SER A 117 -31.73 8.37 -12.20
C SER A 117 -31.71 9.77 -12.84
N ASN A 118 -32.31 10.77 -12.18
CA ASN A 118 -32.28 12.17 -12.61
C ASN A 118 -31.25 12.96 -11.78
N GLY A 119 -30.23 13.50 -12.44
CA GLY A 119 -29.13 14.22 -11.77
C GLY A 119 -29.56 15.45 -10.96
N GLN A 120 -30.59 16.18 -11.39
CA GLN A 120 -31.12 17.33 -10.62
C GLN A 120 -31.77 16.86 -9.31
N CYS A 121 -32.55 15.78 -9.38
CA CYS A 121 -33.14 15.15 -8.20
C CYS A 121 -32.07 14.58 -7.25
N VAL A 122 -30.98 14.02 -7.78
CA VAL A 122 -29.86 13.55 -6.92
C VAL A 122 -29.29 14.69 -6.08
N GLU A 123 -29.08 15.87 -6.65
CA GLU A 123 -28.62 17.06 -5.92
C GLU A 123 -29.59 17.50 -4.82
N ILE A 124 -30.90 17.40 -5.07
CA ILE A 124 -31.94 17.74 -4.09
C ILE A 124 -31.96 16.71 -2.96
N VAL A 125 -32.00 15.41 -3.29
CA VAL A 125 -31.95 14.32 -2.32
C VAL A 125 -30.71 14.42 -1.45
N ALA A 126 -29.54 14.70 -2.04
CA ALA A 126 -28.28 14.85 -1.33
C ALA A 126 -28.29 15.97 -0.26
N LYS A 127 -29.06 17.04 -0.48
CA LYS A 127 -29.19 18.18 0.44
C LYS A 127 -30.36 18.03 1.41
N SER A 128 -31.26 17.10 1.15
CA SER A 128 -32.45 16.85 1.95
C SER A 128 -32.17 15.93 3.15
N LYS A 129 -33.05 15.99 4.15
CA LYS A 129 -33.03 15.10 5.32
C LYS A 129 -33.32 13.64 4.96
N VAL A 130 -33.90 13.39 3.78
CA VAL A 130 -34.21 12.02 3.31
C VAL A 130 -32.95 11.22 3.00
N LEU A 131 -31.81 11.86 2.69
CA LEU A 131 -30.55 11.15 2.47
C LEU A 131 -30.17 10.29 3.68
N SER A 132 -30.25 10.84 4.89
CA SER A 132 -29.90 10.07 6.09
C SER A 132 -30.84 8.89 6.30
N LYS A 133 -32.14 9.07 6.04
CA LYS A 133 -33.14 7.99 6.13
C LYS A 133 -32.85 6.88 5.11
N PHE A 134 -32.48 7.27 3.89
CA PHE A 134 -32.11 6.32 2.85
C PHE A 134 -30.83 5.54 3.20
N LEU A 135 -29.79 6.23 3.68
CA LEU A 135 -28.53 5.58 4.03
C LEU A 135 -28.63 4.63 5.22
N VAL A 136 -29.61 4.83 6.09
CA VAL A 136 -29.93 3.88 7.17
C VAL A 136 -30.35 2.52 6.62
N LEU A 137 -30.89 2.43 5.40
CA LEU A 137 -31.17 1.16 4.73
C LEU A 137 -29.90 0.35 4.40
N LEU A 138 -28.71 0.96 4.49
CA LEU A 138 -27.42 0.26 4.40
C LEU A 138 -26.94 -0.29 5.74
N HIS A 139 -27.64 0.00 6.86
CA HIS A 139 -27.43 -0.78 8.08
C HIS A 139 -27.74 -2.26 7.76
N PRO A 140 -27.01 -3.25 8.33
CA PRO A 140 -27.11 -4.64 7.92
C PRO A 140 -28.52 -5.10 7.53
N THR A 141 -28.71 -5.34 6.22
CA THR A 141 -30.02 -5.60 5.61
C THR A 141 -29.95 -6.81 4.67
N GLU A 142 -31.10 -7.39 4.36
CA GLU A 142 -31.26 -8.40 3.31
C GLU A 142 -31.38 -7.77 1.91
N TYR A 143 -31.79 -6.50 1.81
CA TYR A 143 -32.03 -5.77 0.55
C TYR A 143 -30.79 -5.04 0.01
N LEU A 144 -29.59 -5.49 0.41
CA LEU A 144 -28.34 -4.79 0.09
C LEU A 144 -28.13 -4.67 -1.42
N GLU A 145 -28.50 -5.72 -2.17
CA GLU A 145 -28.36 -5.77 -3.63
C GLU A 145 -29.25 -4.76 -4.35
N GLU A 146 -30.41 -4.42 -3.80
CA GLU A 146 -31.26 -3.35 -4.32
C GLU A 146 -30.83 -1.95 -3.87
N VAL A 147 -30.34 -1.80 -2.63
CA VAL A 147 -30.02 -0.49 -2.05
C VAL A 147 -28.67 0.06 -2.52
N VAL A 148 -27.65 -0.80 -2.73
CA VAL A 148 -26.32 -0.35 -3.17
C VAL A 148 -26.33 0.33 -4.55
N PRO A 149 -27.02 -0.18 -5.59
CA PRO A 149 -27.11 0.50 -6.89
C PRO A 149 -27.76 1.90 -6.81
N LEU A 150 -28.73 2.07 -5.92
CA LEU A 150 -29.38 3.36 -5.66
C LEU A 150 -28.42 4.32 -4.94
N THR A 151 -27.68 3.82 -3.95
CA THR A 151 -26.60 4.56 -3.27
C THR A 151 -25.53 4.98 -4.26
N GLN A 152 -25.14 4.10 -5.18
CA GLN A 152 -24.18 4.41 -6.24
C GLN A 152 -24.68 5.53 -7.16
N SER A 153 -25.96 5.52 -7.50
CA SER A 153 -26.58 6.61 -8.28
C SER A 153 -26.55 7.93 -7.51
N LEU A 154 -26.83 7.93 -6.21
CA LEU A 154 -26.71 9.11 -5.35
C LEU A 154 -25.27 9.62 -5.26
N PHE A 155 -24.29 8.72 -5.21
CA PHE A 155 -22.86 9.07 -5.12
C PHE A 155 -22.24 9.42 -6.47
N SER A 156 -23.01 9.39 -7.55
CA SER A 156 -22.53 9.78 -8.89
C SER A 156 -22.18 11.26 -9.00
N VAL A 157 -22.78 12.11 -8.16
CA VAL A 157 -22.49 13.55 -8.08
C VAL A 157 -21.66 13.87 -6.83
N THR A 158 -20.82 14.89 -6.93
CA THR A 158 -19.87 15.30 -5.88
C THR A 158 -20.56 15.62 -4.55
N THR A 159 -21.69 16.33 -4.58
CA THR A 159 -22.46 16.70 -3.38
C THR A 159 -23.06 15.48 -2.70
N GLY A 160 -23.67 14.58 -3.48
CA GLY A 160 -24.22 13.30 -3.02
C GLY A 160 -23.18 12.41 -2.37
N LEU A 161 -21.99 12.27 -2.97
CA LEU A 161 -20.89 11.52 -2.37
C LEU A 161 -20.39 12.17 -1.07
N GLN A 162 -20.16 13.49 -1.05
CA GLN A 162 -19.70 14.20 0.14
C GLN A 162 -20.69 14.10 1.30
N GLN A 163 -21.97 14.40 1.05
CA GLN A 163 -23.01 14.29 2.06
C GLN A 163 -23.19 12.82 2.47
N GLY A 164 -23.15 11.89 1.52
CA GLY A 164 -23.23 10.45 1.79
C GLY A 164 -22.17 9.97 2.79
N ILE A 165 -20.91 10.36 2.58
CA ILE A 165 -19.81 10.05 3.51
C ILE A 165 -20.07 10.69 4.88
N ILE A 166 -20.42 11.98 4.92
CA ILE A 166 -20.70 12.72 6.16
C ILE A 166 -21.87 12.10 6.93
N ARG A 167 -22.87 11.53 6.25
CA ARG A 167 -24.03 10.85 6.84
C ARG A 167 -23.81 9.36 7.11
N GLY A 168 -22.57 8.89 7.07
CA GLY A 168 -22.20 7.52 7.46
C GLY A 168 -22.35 6.47 6.37
N GLY A 169 -22.62 6.84 5.12
CA GLY A 169 -22.73 5.89 4.01
C GLY A 169 -21.46 5.03 3.83
N LEU A 170 -20.27 5.64 3.95
CA LEU A 170 -19.01 4.91 3.91
C LEU A 170 -18.86 3.93 5.09
N LEU A 171 -19.30 4.31 6.29
CA LEU A 171 -19.25 3.44 7.47
C LEU A 171 -20.11 2.18 7.28
N TYR A 172 -21.34 2.34 6.78
CA TYR A 172 -22.22 1.20 6.52
C TYR A 172 -21.65 0.26 5.46
N LEU A 173 -21.13 0.81 4.35
CA LEU A 173 -20.47 0.02 3.30
C LEU A 173 -19.22 -0.71 3.84
N LEU A 174 -18.42 -0.06 4.70
CA LEU A 174 -17.26 -0.68 5.35
C LEU A 174 -17.66 -1.84 6.25
N ASN A 175 -18.76 -1.71 6.98
CA ASN A 175 -19.26 -2.79 7.82
C ASN A 175 -19.66 -4.02 6.99
N HIS A 176 -20.35 -3.80 5.87
CA HIS A 176 -20.63 -4.89 4.93
C HIS A 176 -19.36 -5.49 4.34
N PHE A 177 -18.41 -4.67 3.89
CA PHE A 177 -17.16 -5.15 3.30
C PHE A 177 -16.41 -6.13 4.21
N VAL A 178 -16.38 -5.88 5.53
CA VAL A 178 -15.64 -6.74 6.48
C VAL A 178 -16.49 -7.85 7.10
N ASN A 179 -17.73 -7.54 7.50
CA ASN A 179 -18.52 -8.39 8.39
C ASN A 179 -19.65 -9.16 7.69
N ASP A 180 -19.94 -8.88 6.42
CA ASP A 180 -20.96 -9.63 5.68
C ASP A 180 -20.45 -11.05 5.36
N SER A 181 -21.32 -12.04 5.49
CA SER A 181 -20.96 -13.44 5.26
C SER A 181 -20.90 -13.80 3.78
N GLU A 182 -21.67 -13.10 2.95
CA GLU A 182 -21.83 -13.44 1.53
C GLU A 182 -20.74 -12.77 0.68
N LEU A 183 -20.11 -13.54 -0.21
CA LEU A 183 -19.02 -13.03 -1.03
C LEU A 183 -19.52 -11.95 -2.00
N GLU A 184 -20.59 -12.22 -2.74
CA GLU A 184 -21.07 -11.30 -3.79
C GLU A 184 -21.55 -9.96 -3.21
N ARG A 185 -22.15 -9.98 -2.02
CA ARG A 185 -22.52 -8.76 -1.28
C ARG A 185 -21.30 -7.92 -0.90
N ARG A 186 -20.23 -8.56 -0.43
CA ARG A 186 -18.95 -7.87 -0.12
C ARG A 186 -18.29 -7.31 -1.37
N VAL A 187 -18.34 -8.04 -2.49
CA VAL A 187 -17.81 -7.57 -3.78
C VAL A 187 -18.59 -6.34 -4.25
N LEU A 188 -19.92 -6.36 -4.16
CA LEU A 188 -20.79 -5.24 -4.55
C LEU A 188 -20.46 -3.96 -3.77
N VAL A 189 -20.30 -4.04 -2.45
CA VAL A 189 -19.90 -2.86 -1.65
C VAL A 189 -18.46 -2.45 -1.89
N SER A 190 -17.55 -3.41 -2.10
CA SER A 190 -16.15 -3.17 -2.47
C SER A 190 -16.04 -2.38 -3.78
N GLN A 191 -16.86 -2.70 -4.79
CA GLN A 191 -16.94 -1.96 -6.05
C GLN A 191 -17.33 -0.49 -5.82
N LEU A 192 -18.35 -0.24 -4.99
CA LEU A 192 -18.78 1.11 -4.67
C LEU A 192 -17.70 1.89 -3.91
N ILE A 193 -17.07 1.29 -2.88
CA ILE A 193 -15.99 1.94 -2.13
C ILE A 193 -14.78 2.22 -3.03
N GLY A 194 -14.44 1.30 -3.93
CA GLY A 194 -13.39 1.48 -4.95
C GLY A 194 -13.68 2.70 -5.83
N LYS A 195 -14.91 2.81 -6.37
CA LYS A 195 -15.36 3.98 -7.15
C LYS A 195 -15.32 5.28 -6.35
N MET A 196 -15.75 5.26 -5.09
CA MET A 196 -15.63 6.42 -4.19
C MET A 196 -14.17 6.85 -4.01
N SER A 197 -13.26 5.88 -3.92
CA SER A 197 -11.83 6.09 -3.70
C SER A 197 -11.08 6.61 -4.92
N THR A 198 -11.62 6.42 -6.12
CA THR A 198 -11.06 6.94 -7.39
C THR A 198 -11.76 8.22 -7.88
N THR A 199 -12.81 8.68 -7.18
CA THR A 199 -13.54 9.89 -7.57
C THR A 199 -12.67 11.15 -7.42
N PRO A 200 -12.54 12.02 -8.46
CA PRO A 200 -11.75 13.25 -8.37
C PRO A 200 -12.14 14.16 -7.21
N GLY A 201 -11.16 14.71 -6.50
CA GLY A 201 -11.33 15.65 -5.37
C GLY A 201 -11.79 15.04 -4.04
N ILE A 202 -12.49 13.90 -4.05
CA ILE A 202 -12.99 13.23 -2.83
C ILE A 202 -12.24 11.92 -2.55
N GLY A 203 -11.83 11.19 -3.59
CA GLY A 203 -11.18 9.89 -3.50
C GLY A 203 -9.93 9.82 -2.61
N PRO A 204 -9.04 10.83 -2.62
CA PRO A 204 -7.92 10.88 -1.67
C PRO A 204 -8.38 10.90 -0.19
N LYS A 205 -9.47 11.61 0.13
CA LYS A 205 -10.04 11.65 1.49
C LYS A 205 -10.67 10.32 1.89
N VAL A 206 -11.32 9.64 0.93
CA VAL A 206 -11.85 8.29 1.14
C VAL A 206 -10.71 7.32 1.41
N SER A 207 -9.67 7.32 0.56
CA SER A 207 -8.48 6.47 0.74
C SER A 207 -7.79 6.70 2.08
N LEU A 208 -7.66 7.97 2.50
CA LEU A 208 -7.10 8.33 3.80
C LEU A 208 -7.97 7.84 4.97
N THR A 209 -9.30 7.84 4.81
CA THR A 209 -10.21 7.29 5.83
C THR A 209 -10.08 5.77 5.90
N LEU A 210 -9.98 5.10 4.75
CA LEU A 210 -9.78 3.65 4.67
C LEU A 210 -8.43 3.24 5.30
N SER A 211 -7.36 4.02 5.10
CA SER A 211 -6.03 3.71 5.64
C SER A 211 -5.95 3.82 7.16
N LYS A 212 -6.97 4.40 7.81
CA LYS A 212 -7.09 4.38 9.28
C LYS A 212 -7.51 2.99 9.79
N PHE A 213 -8.05 2.14 8.92
CA PHE A 213 -8.53 0.80 9.25
C PHE A 213 -7.73 -0.28 8.52
N PHE A 214 -7.46 -0.14 7.23
CA PHE A 214 -6.87 -1.22 6.42
C PHE A 214 -5.47 -0.88 5.91
N PRO A 215 -4.60 -1.89 5.73
CA PRO A 215 -3.37 -1.75 4.96
C PRO A 215 -3.62 -1.16 3.57
N ILE A 216 -2.67 -0.34 3.09
CA ILE A 216 -2.77 0.32 1.79
C ILE A 216 -2.91 -0.66 0.63
N SER A 217 -2.33 -1.86 0.75
CA SER A 217 -2.41 -2.93 -0.24
C SER A 217 -3.86 -3.36 -0.49
N ILE A 218 -4.68 -3.55 0.57
CA ILE A 218 -6.10 -3.88 0.43
C ILE A 218 -6.87 -2.74 -0.26
N ILE A 219 -6.56 -1.50 0.08
CA ILE A 219 -7.20 -0.30 -0.50
C ILE A 219 -6.85 -0.16 -1.99
N ASN A 220 -5.58 -0.40 -2.35
CA ASN A 220 -5.14 -0.33 -3.74
C ASN A 220 -5.76 -1.46 -4.57
N THR A 221 -5.82 -2.68 -4.04
CA THR A 221 -6.54 -3.78 -4.68
C THR A 221 -8.02 -3.42 -4.85
N MET A 222 -8.68 -2.84 -3.84
CA MET A 222 -10.09 -2.45 -3.92
C MET A 222 -10.38 -1.44 -5.05
N LYS A 223 -9.45 -0.54 -5.35
CA LYS A 223 -9.59 0.43 -6.46
C LYS A 223 -9.50 -0.22 -7.84
N MET A 224 -8.77 -1.33 -7.96
CA MET A 224 -8.44 -1.98 -9.24
C MET A 224 -9.30 -3.21 -9.50
N ASP A 225 -9.45 -4.05 -8.46
CA ASP A 225 -10.22 -5.29 -8.47
C ASP A 225 -10.96 -5.46 -7.13
N ALA A 226 -12.25 -5.15 -7.14
CA ALA A 226 -13.11 -5.27 -5.98
C ALA A 226 -13.22 -6.70 -5.44
N ARG A 227 -13.18 -7.71 -6.32
CA ARG A 227 -13.27 -9.13 -5.92
C ARG A 227 -11.96 -9.59 -5.31
N GLY A 228 -10.84 -9.26 -5.95
CA GLY A 228 -9.50 -9.49 -5.42
C GLY A 228 -9.30 -8.86 -4.04
N ALA A 229 -9.88 -7.69 -3.78
CA ALA A 229 -9.81 -7.04 -2.47
C ALA A 229 -10.56 -7.81 -1.37
N VAL A 230 -11.72 -8.40 -1.67
CA VAL A 230 -12.44 -9.25 -0.70
C VAL A 230 -11.68 -10.55 -0.46
N ILE A 231 -11.11 -11.15 -1.51
CA ILE A 231 -10.27 -12.35 -1.39
C ILE A 231 -9.02 -12.06 -0.55
N LEU A 232 -8.35 -10.92 -0.78
CA LEU A 232 -7.20 -10.48 -0.01
C LEU A 232 -7.57 -10.14 1.45
N LEU A 233 -8.76 -9.60 1.68
CA LEU A 233 -9.26 -9.37 3.03
C LEU A 233 -9.43 -10.69 3.82
N ASP A 234 -9.84 -11.75 3.12
CA ASP A 234 -10.05 -13.09 3.68
C ASP A 234 -8.79 -13.97 3.70
N SER A 235 -7.70 -13.51 3.09
CA SER A 235 -6.46 -14.29 3.01
C SER A 235 -5.61 -14.15 4.27
N THR A 236 -4.66 -15.08 4.41
CA THR A 236 -3.49 -14.89 5.26
C THR A 236 -2.30 -14.62 4.36
N THR A 237 -1.65 -13.48 4.52
CA THR A 237 -0.60 -13.02 3.62
C THR A 237 0.49 -12.32 4.41
N GLU A 238 1.70 -12.83 4.28
CA GLU A 238 2.93 -12.21 4.80
C GLU A 238 3.88 -11.95 3.63
N THR A 239 3.97 -10.69 3.23
CA THR A 239 4.95 -10.16 2.29
C THR A 239 5.67 -8.98 2.93
N PRO A 240 6.80 -8.52 2.39
CA PRO A 240 7.48 -7.34 2.91
C PRO A 240 6.57 -6.11 3.03
N GLU A 241 5.52 -5.97 2.22
CA GLU A 241 4.61 -4.80 2.25
C GLU A 241 3.24 -5.09 2.87
N LEU A 242 2.99 -6.32 3.34
CA LEU A 242 1.72 -6.71 3.94
C LEU A 242 1.88 -7.84 4.95
N ILE A 243 1.52 -7.56 6.19
CA ILE A 243 1.20 -8.60 7.18
C ILE A 243 -0.31 -8.52 7.39
N TRP A 244 -1.00 -9.59 7.05
CA TRP A 244 -2.44 -9.70 7.19
C TRP A 244 -2.86 -11.13 7.50
N ASN A 245 -3.79 -11.29 8.44
CA ASN A 245 -4.34 -12.58 8.80
C ASN A 245 -5.81 -12.46 9.25
N SER A 246 -6.44 -13.61 9.51
CA SER A 246 -7.84 -13.68 9.93
C SER A 246 -8.12 -13.00 11.28
N GLU A 247 -7.14 -12.98 12.21
CA GLU A 247 -7.28 -12.33 13.52
C GLU A 247 -7.35 -10.81 13.36
N MET A 248 -6.46 -10.22 12.55
CA MET A 248 -6.47 -8.80 12.20
C MET A 248 -7.79 -8.40 11.52
N LYS A 249 -8.26 -9.20 10.55
CA LYS A 249 -9.58 -8.98 9.92
C LYS A 249 -10.70 -8.98 10.96
N ASN A 250 -10.70 -9.96 11.85
CA ASN A 250 -11.72 -10.08 12.89
C ASN A 250 -11.69 -8.88 13.86
N ASP A 251 -10.51 -8.46 14.31
CA ASP A 251 -10.35 -7.33 15.24
C ASP A 251 -10.86 -6.02 14.64
N VAL A 252 -10.50 -5.71 13.39
CA VAL A 252 -11.02 -4.51 12.70
C VAL A 252 -12.51 -4.62 12.41
N GLY A 253 -13.00 -5.82 12.07
CA GLY A 253 -14.42 -6.11 11.86
C GLY A 253 -15.27 -5.85 13.09
N ILE A 254 -14.84 -6.34 14.26
CA ILE A 254 -15.50 -6.08 15.55
C ILE A 254 -15.54 -4.57 15.85
N PHE A 255 -14.43 -3.86 15.61
CA PHE A 255 -14.37 -2.42 15.85
C PHE A 255 -15.32 -1.63 14.94
N ILE A 256 -15.30 -1.91 13.63
CA ILE A 256 -16.19 -1.29 12.65
C ILE A 256 -17.65 -1.62 12.97
N GLY A 257 -17.97 -2.85 13.36
CA GLY A 257 -19.31 -3.25 13.76
C GLY A 257 -19.83 -2.47 14.97
N LYS A 258 -19.00 -2.31 16.01
CA LYS A 258 -19.34 -1.48 17.19
C LYS A 258 -19.55 -0.01 16.81
N MET A 259 -18.64 0.55 15.99
CA MET A 259 -18.74 1.92 15.51
C MET A 259 -20.02 2.14 14.68
N THR A 260 -20.34 1.20 13.80
CA THR A 260 -21.54 1.21 12.96
C THR A 260 -22.81 1.19 13.80
N LYS A 261 -22.91 0.26 14.77
CA LYS A 261 -24.06 0.19 15.68
C LYS A 261 -24.22 1.47 16.50
N ALA A 262 -23.13 2.03 17.03
CA ALA A 262 -23.17 3.27 17.80
C ALA A 262 -23.59 4.48 16.95
N PHE A 263 -23.10 4.57 15.71
CA PHE A 263 -23.48 5.64 14.79
C PHE A 263 -24.95 5.52 14.37
N TYR A 264 -25.38 4.31 14.03
CA TYR A 264 -26.77 4.00 13.68
C TYR A 264 -27.76 4.46 14.75
N THR A 265 -27.54 4.10 16.02
CA THR A 265 -28.41 4.53 17.12
C THR A 265 -28.50 6.06 17.23
N LYS A 266 -27.39 6.78 17.02
CA LYS A 266 -27.39 8.25 16.99
C LYS A 266 -28.15 8.79 15.79
N GLN A 267 -27.99 8.17 14.61
CA GLN A 267 -28.63 8.60 13.37
C GLN A 267 -30.15 8.42 13.41
N LEU A 268 -30.65 7.37 14.07
CA LEU A 268 -32.09 7.20 14.32
C LEU A 268 -32.66 8.33 15.19
N SER A 269 -31.90 8.79 16.20
CA SER A 269 -32.33 9.89 17.07
C SER A 269 -32.17 11.27 16.42
N ASP A 270 -31.15 11.44 15.59
CA ASP A 270 -30.83 12.69 14.89
C ASP A 270 -30.36 12.38 13.46
N PRO A 271 -31.25 12.53 12.46
CA PRO A 271 -30.89 12.34 11.05
C PRO A 271 -29.78 13.29 10.57
N THR A 272 -29.46 14.35 11.30
CA THR A 272 -28.44 15.34 10.95
C THR A 272 -27.08 15.07 11.59
N VAL A 273 -26.93 13.96 12.32
CA VAL A 273 -25.64 13.52 12.86
C VAL A 273 -24.60 13.35 11.75
N LYS A 274 -23.34 13.64 12.07
CA LYS A 274 -22.20 13.53 11.15
C LYS A 274 -21.27 12.41 11.61
N TRP A 275 -20.85 11.56 10.68
CA TRP A 275 -19.79 10.60 10.89
C TRP A 275 -18.45 11.20 10.43
N GLN A 276 -17.47 11.19 11.32
CA GLN A 276 -16.10 11.59 11.03
C GLN A 276 -15.14 10.74 11.87
N VAL A 277 -14.04 10.33 11.28
CA VAL A 277 -12.96 9.63 11.97
C VAL A 277 -11.87 10.66 12.28
N PRO A 278 -11.45 10.83 13.56
CA PRO A 278 -10.40 11.78 13.92
C PRO A 278 -9.12 11.61 13.09
N ASP A 279 -8.44 12.69 12.74
CA ASP A 279 -7.22 12.63 11.92
C ASP A 279 -6.06 11.93 12.62
N THR A 280 -6.04 11.96 13.96
CA THR A 280 -5.05 11.27 14.79
C THR A 280 -5.36 9.79 14.98
N PHE A 281 -6.53 9.31 14.55
CA PHE A 281 -6.91 7.92 14.72
C PHE A 281 -6.24 7.03 13.68
N ALA A 282 -5.58 5.98 14.15
CA ALA A 282 -5.16 4.83 13.38
C ALA A 282 -5.49 3.57 14.18
N PHE A 283 -6.09 2.58 13.53
CA PHE A 283 -6.37 1.30 14.15
C PHE A 283 -5.05 0.59 14.47
N LYS A 284 -4.88 0.17 15.72
CA LYS A 284 -3.67 -0.52 16.19
C LYS A 284 -3.92 -2.02 16.17
N TYR A 285 -3.17 -2.72 15.34
CA TYR A 285 -3.15 -4.17 15.29
C TYR A 285 -2.12 -4.72 16.27
N LYS A 286 -2.51 -5.67 17.12
CA LYS A 286 -1.64 -6.25 18.15
C LYS A 286 -0.50 -7.06 17.54
N GLU A 287 -0.81 -7.72 16.43
CA GLU A 287 0.09 -8.54 15.62
C GLU A 287 1.27 -7.72 15.07
N LEU A 288 1.08 -6.40 14.93
CA LEU A 288 2.10 -5.49 14.39
C LEU A 288 2.88 -4.73 15.48
N GLU A 289 2.57 -4.90 16.77
CA GLU A 289 3.20 -4.13 17.85
C GLU A 289 4.72 -4.34 17.94
N ASN A 290 5.18 -5.53 17.58
CA ASN A 290 6.60 -5.91 17.62
C ASN A 290 7.26 -5.90 16.24
N GLU A 291 6.57 -5.42 15.20
CA GLU A 291 7.08 -5.40 13.84
C GLU A 291 7.77 -4.07 13.53
N LEU A 292 9.02 -4.14 13.04
CA LEU A 292 9.72 -2.96 12.52
C LEU A 292 9.26 -2.70 11.08
N CYS A 293 8.45 -1.67 10.89
CA CYS A 293 8.00 -1.21 9.58
C CYS A 293 8.69 0.10 9.19
N ILE A 294 9.33 0.13 8.02
CA ILE A 294 10.04 1.30 7.49
C ILE A 294 9.58 1.54 6.07
N GLY A 295 9.10 2.74 5.76
CA GLY A 295 8.61 3.07 4.41
C GLY A 295 7.46 2.18 3.92
N GLY A 296 6.70 1.56 4.83
CA GLY A 296 5.67 0.56 4.50
C GLY A 296 6.17 -0.87 4.36
N VAL A 297 7.44 -1.13 4.68
CA VAL A 297 8.09 -2.44 4.53
C VAL A 297 8.45 -3.04 5.89
N PHE A 298 8.00 -4.27 6.13
CA PHE A 298 8.29 -5.08 7.31
C PHE A 298 9.67 -5.73 7.20
N ILE A 299 10.61 -5.22 7.99
CA ILE A 299 12.04 -5.55 7.90
C ILE A 299 12.32 -7.03 8.12
N ARG A 300 11.61 -7.65 9.07
CA ARG A 300 11.72 -9.09 9.36
C ARG A 300 11.43 -9.95 8.13
N ILE A 301 10.42 -9.58 7.35
CA ILE A 301 9.97 -10.35 6.18
C ILE A 301 10.86 -10.07 4.98
N LEU A 302 11.22 -8.80 4.75
CA LEU A 302 12.15 -8.43 3.69
C LEU A 302 13.48 -9.19 3.82
N ASN A 303 14.05 -9.25 5.02
CA ASN A 303 15.31 -9.95 5.27
C ASN A 303 15.22 -11.47 5.01
N LYS A 304 14.03 -12.06 5.14
CA LYS A 304 13.80 -13.47 4.79
C LYS A 304 13.59 -13.68 3.30
N ASN A 305 12.96 -12.72 2.62
CA ASN A 305 12.58 -12.79 1.21
C ASN A 305 13.10 -11.56 0.42
N PRO A 306 14.43 -11.42 0.24
CA PRO A 306 15.03 -10.18 -0.24
C PRO A 306 14.86 -9.91 -1.75
N THR A 307 14.50 -10.94 -2.50
CA THR A 307 14.20 -10.85 -3.94
C THR A 307 12.78 -10.34 -4.23
N CYS A 308 11.97 -10.13 -3.19
CA CYS A 308 10.61 -9.62 -3.35
C CYS A 308 10.65 -8.15 -3.85
N PRO A 309 10.05 -7.85 -5.01
CA PRO A 309 10.03 -6.49 -5.53
C PRO A 309 9.15 -5.60 -4.65
N LEU A 310 9.62 -4.38 -4.38
CA LEU A 310 8.87 -3.38 -3.62
C LEU A 310 8.11 -2.44 -4.58
N ASN A 311 6.95 -1.95 -4.16
CA ASN A 311 6.19 -0.97 -4.94
C ASN A 311 6.84 0.42 -4.91
N ASN A 312 7.52 0.78 -3.80
CA ASN A 312 8.23 2.04 -3.65
C ASN A 312 9.63 1.84 -3.03
N PRO A 313 10.60 1.27 -3.78
CA PRO A 313 11.95 1.01 -3.27
C PRO A 313 12.70 2.29 -2.88
N ASN A 314 12.40 3.42 -3.51
CA ASN A 314 13.01 4.71 -3.21
C ASN A 314 12.53 5.25 -1.86
N GLY A 315 11.21 5.24 -1.61
CA GLY A 315 10.65 5.63 -0.33
C GLY A 315 11.08 4.71 0.82
N PHE A 316 11.26 3.41 0.54
CA PHE A 316 11.88 2.48 1.49
C PHE A 316 13.32 2.88 1.81
N SER A 317 14.14 3.15 0.78
CA SER A 317 15.52 3.59 0.94
C SER A 317 15.62 4.86 1.81
N ASP A 318 14.81 5.87 1.51
CA ASP A 318 14.75 7.10 2.30
C ASP A 318 14.38 6.81 3.77
N GLY A 319 13.39 5.96 4.00
CA GLY A 319 12.99 5.53 5.34
C GLY A 319 14.12 4.79 6.07
N LEU A 320 14.82 3.88 5.38
CA LEU A 320 15.89 3.05 5.92
C LEU A 320 17.06 3.90 6.40
N PHE A 321 17.56 4.82 5.55
CA PHE A 321 18.66 5.70 5.90
C PHE A 321 18.27 6.71 6.99
N ASN A 322 17.07 7.29 6.93
CA ASN A 322 16.61 8.19 7.99
C ASN A 322 16.50 7.46 9.34
N LYS A 323 16.01 6.21 9.35
CA LYS A 323 15.93 5.39 10.57
C LYS A 323 17.31 5.00 11.08
N TYR A 324 18.26 4.72 10.18
CA TYR A 324 19.65 4.46 10.56
C TYR A 324 20.29 5.68 11.23
N GLN A 325 20.09 6.88 10.69
CA GLN A 325 20.56 8.13 11.32
C GLN A 325 19.92 8.39 12.69
N GLU A 326 18.65 8.02 12.87
CA GLU A 326 17.98 8.07 14.17
C GLU A 326 18.63 7.08 15.16
N ALA A 327 18.86 5.84 14.74
CA ALA A 327 19.50 4.81 15.56
C ALA A 327 20.91 5.21 16.01
N VAL A 328 21.70 5.80 15.12
CA VAL A 328 23.04 6.34 15.44
C VAL A 328 22.95 7.44 16.51
N ARG A 329 22.01 8.38 16.36
CA ARG A 329 21.80 9.45 17.36
C ARG A 329 21.36 8.91 18.72
N GLN A 330 20.55 7.86 18.72
CA GLN A 330 20.10 7.17 19.93
C GLN A 330 21.14 6.20 20.52
N ARG A 331 22.23 5.94 19.78
CA ARG A 331 23.25 4.91 20.10
C ARG A 331 22.64 3.52 20.28
N ASP A 332 21.60 3.21 19.51
CA ASP A 332 20.98 1.88 19.50
C ASP A 332 21.74 0.96 18.54
N VAL A 333 22.76 0.30 19.07
CA VAL A 333 23.63 -0.62 18.32
C VAL A 333 22.81 -1.77 17.72
N THR A 334 21.81 -2.28 18.44
CA THR A 334 21.00 -3.41 17.97
C THR A 334 20.17 -3.04 16.75
N LEU A 335 19.56 -1.86 16.76
CA LEU A 335 18.81 -1.35 15.62
C LEU A 335 19.75 -1.01 14.46
N MET A 336 20.90 -0.39 14.71
CA MET A 336 21.91 -0.13 13.68
C MET A 336 22.32 -1.40 12.94
N ASP A 337 22.58 -2.49 13.65
CA ASP A 337 22.98 -3.77 13.05
C ASP A 337 21.86 -4.40 12.21
N VAL A 338 20.62 -4.33 12.68
CA VAL A 338 19.46 -4.80 11.91
C VAL A 338 19.32 -4.01 10.61
N LEU A 339 19.40 -2.68 10.68
CA LEU A 339 19.25 -1.80 9.53
C LEU A 339 20.41 -1.97 8.53
N ALA A 340 21.64 -2.11 9.01
CA ALA A 340 22.81 -2.34 8.16
C ALA A 340 22.71 -3.69 7.43
N LYS A 341 22.34 -4.76 8.13
CA LYS A 341 22.08 -6.07 7.51
C LYS A 341 20.96 -5.98 6.49
N THR A 342 19.89 -5.25 6.78
CA THR A 342 18.80 -5.04 5.82
C THR A 342 19.25 -4.27 4.60
N ALA A 343 20.02 -3.20 4.75
CA ALA A 343 20.58 -2.46 3.63
C ALA A 343 21.44 -3.37 2.74
N ALA A 344 22.34 -4.15 3.36
CA ALA A 344 23.19 -5.07 2.63
C ALA A 344 22.36 -6.12 1.87
N VAL A 345 21.43 -6.78 2.54
CA VAL A 345 20.55 -7.79 1.95
C VAL A 345 19.70 -7.21 0.81
N PHE A 346 19.11 -6.02 0.99
CA PHE A 346 18.27 -5.37 0.00
C PHE A 346 19.05 -4.96 -1.25
N TYR A 347 20.15 -4.20 -1.09
CA TYR A 347 20.91 -3.68 -2.23
C TYR A 347 21.73 -4.75 -2.95
N THR A 348 22.16 -5.83 -2.27
CA THR A 348 22.79 -6.96 -2.94
C THR A 348 21.80 -7.72 -3.85
N ASN A 349 20.54 -7.86 -3.43
CA ASN A 349 19.53 -8.56 -4.23
C ASN A 349 18.82 -7.64 -5.25
N GLN A 350 18.84 -6.33 -5.05
CA GLN A 350 18.19 -5.33 -5.91
C GLN A 350 19.15 -4.16 -6.22
N PRO A 351 20.28 -4.42 -6.92
CA PRO A 351 21.34 -3.42 -7.14
C PRO A 351 20.89 -2.20 -7.94
N GLN A 352 19.85 -2.32 -8.77
CA GLN A 352 19.24 -1.21 -9.50
C GLN A 352 18.70 -0.10 -8.58
N CYS A 353 18.42 -0.42 -7.30
CA CYS A 353 17.95 0.57 -6.34
C CYS A 353 19.08 1.51 -5.87
N LEU A 354 20.35 1.16 -6.10
CA LEU A 354 21.50 2.00 -5.77
C LEU A 354 21.59 3.24 -6.68
N ASP A 355 21.08 3.18 -7.91
CA ASP A 355 21.09 4.31 -8.85
C ASP A 355 20.30 5.52 -8.30
N TYR A 356 19.27 5.28 -7.48
CA TYR A 356 18.54 6.33 -6.78
C TYR A 356 19.36 6.96 -5.64
N LEU A 357 20.25 6.20 -4.98
CA LEU A 357 20.99 6.71 -3.83
C LEU A 357 22.01 7.77 -4.19
N ALA A 358 22.66 7.66 -5.35
CA ALA A 358 23.66 8.63 -5.80
C ALA A 358 23.16 10.09 -5.77
N PRO A 359 21.98 10.43 -6.34
CA PRO A 359 21.44 11.79 -6.27
C PRO A 359 20.65 12.11 -4.99
N SER A 360 20.32 11.14 -4.14
CA SER A 360 19.40 11.31 -2.99
C SER A 360 19.92 12.19 -1.84
N GLY A 361 21.22 12.44 -1.78
CA GLY A 361 21.89 13.15 -0.67
C GLY A 361 22.16 12.27 0.57
N HIS A 362 21.78 10.99 0.57
CA HIS A 362 22.10 10.08 1.68
C HIS A 362 23.60 9.76 1.77
N LEU A 363 24.32 9.74 0.64
CA LEU A 363 25.75 9.41 0.61
C LEU A 363 26.60 10.44 1.38
N SER A 364 26.34 11.74 1.21
CA SER A 364 27.07 12.78 1.95
C SER A 364 26.88 12.64 3.46
N LYS A 365 25.67 12.24 3.90
CA LYS A 365 25.38 11.93 5.30
C LYS A 365 26.13 10.70 5.81
N LEU A 366 26.28 9.66 5.00
CA LEU A 366 27.09 8.48 5.37
C LEU A 366 28.56 8.85 5.54
N VAL A 367 29.10 9.74 4.71
CA VAL A 367 30.48 10.22 4.83
C VAL A 367 30.65 11.07 6.10
N GLU A 368 29.67 11.90 6.45
CA GLU A 368 29.67 12.63 7.72
C GLU A 368 29.66 11.67 8.92
N LEU A 369 28.86 10.61 8.86
CA LEU A 369 28.87 9.56 9.88
C LEU A 369 30.20 8.81 9.94
N LEU A 370 30.80 8.51 8.80
CA LEU A 370 32.11 7.87 8.71
C LEU A 370 33.18 8.70 9.43
N LYS A 371 33.14 10.02 9.28
CA LYS A 371 34.08 10.94 9.92
C LYS A 371 33.87 11.07 11.44
N ASN A 372 32.61 11.11 11.89
CA ASN A 372 32.28 11.50 13.26
C ASN A 372 32.00 10.31 14.20
N ALA A 373 31.47 9.22 13.66
CA ALA A 373 31.03 8.06 14.43
C ALA A 373 31.13 6.77 13.58
N PRO A 374 32.35 6.35 13.20
CA PRO A 374 32.55 5.11 12.45
C PRO A 374 32.06 3.90 13.26
N SER A 375 31.42 2.96 12.58
CA SER A 375 30.88 1.75 13.19
C SER A 375 30.90 0.58 12.19
N GLU A 376 30.93 -0.65 12.71
CA GLU A 376 30.83 -1.86 11.90
C GLU A 376 29.57 -1.85 10.99
N SER A 377 28.42 -1.47 11.55
CA SER A 377 27.16 -1.37 10.81
C SER A 377 27.24 -0.37 9.65
N LEU A 378 28.00 0.73 9.79
CA LEU A 378 28.22 1.69 8.70
C LEU A 378 29.09 1.09 7.59
N PHE A 379 30.14 0.35 7.96
CA PHE A 379 31.01 -0.31 6.98
C PHE A 379 30.26 -1.39 6.18
N ILE A 380 29.36 -2.16 6.83
CA ILE A 380 28.49 -3.12 6.14
C ILE A 380 27.62 -2.44 5.07
N ILE A 381 27.05 -1.27 5.39
CA ILE A 381 26.27 -0.48 4.42
C ILE A 381 27.17 -0.01 3.28
N LEU A 382 28.33 0.57 3.60
CA LEU A 382 29.26 1.09 2.59
C LEU A 382 29.75 -0.01 1.66
N GLN A 383 30.04 -1.21 2.17
CA GLN A 383 30.50 -2.36 1.37
C GLN A 383 29.57 -2.68 0.20
N VAL A 384 28.25 -2.56 0.39
CA VAL A 384 27.29 -2.83 -0.69
C VAL A 384 27.09 -1.61 -1.58
N ILE A 385 27.14 -0.39 -1.03
CA ILE A 385 27.00 0.84 -1.83
C ILE A 385 28.14 0.98 -2.84
N VAL A 386 29.37 0.62 -2.46
CA VAL A 386 30.55 0.74 -3.34
C VAL A 386 30.55 -0.25 -4.51
N SER A 387 29.62 -1.22 -4.56
CA SER A 387 29.47 -2.05 -5.75
C SER A 387 28.83 -1.29 -6.93
N ASN A 388 28.18 -0.15 -6.68
CA ASN A 388 27.58 0.69 -7.72
C ASN A 388 28.53 1.84 -8.11
N LYS A 389 28.74 2.03 -9.42
CA LYS A 389 29.69 3.00 -9.96
C LYS A 389 29.31 4.45 -9.63
N GLU A 390 28.05 4.84 -9.78
CA GLU A 390 27.60 6.21 -9.51
C GLU A 390 27.72 6.56 -8.03
N CYS A 391 27.40 5.60 -7.15
CA CYS A 391 27.60 5.74 -5.72
C CYS A 391 29.08 5.89 -5.36
N LYS A 392 29.99 5.12 -5.97
CA LYS A 392 31.44 5.28 -5.79
C LYS A 392 31.90 6.68 -6.16
N GLU A 393 31.55 7.14 -7.37
CA GLU A 393 31.93 8.47 -7.84
C GLU A 393 31.45 9.57 -6.87
N LYS A 394 30.22 9.48 -6.38
CA LYS A 394 29.70 10.46 -5.43
C LYS A 394 30.40 10.38 -4.06
N LEU A 395 30.72 9.20 -3.56
CA LEU A 395 31.48 9.04 -2.32
C LEU A 395 32.92 9.59 -2.45
N ILE A 396 33.53 9.45 -3.62
CA ILE A 396 34.86 10.00 -3.92
C ILE A 396 34.84 11.54 -3.94
N ASP A 397 33.83 12.13 -4.58
CA ASP A 397 33.57 13.57 -4.58
C ASP A 397 33.45 14.13 -3.15
N GLU A 398 32.78 13.39 -2.26
CA GLU A 398 32.62 13.72 -0.83
C GLU A 398 33.85 13.39 0.04
N ASN A 399 34.99 13.00 -0.55
CA ASN A 399 36.25 12.67 0.14
C ASN A 399 36.22 11.40 1.01
N ALA A 400 35.43 10.39 0.68
CA ALA A 400 35.39 9.15 1.47
C ALA A 400 36.72 8.37 1.48
N VAL A 401 37.48 8.39 0.38
CA VAL A 401 38.73 7.61 0.21
C VAL A 401 39.80 7.91 1.29
N PRO A 402 40.24 9.17 1.51
CA PRO A 402 41.21 9.48 2.56
C PRO A 402 40.66 9.19 3.96
N ILE A 403 39.36 9.38 4.19
CA ILE A 403 38.72 9.09 5.49
C ILE A 403 38.81 7.59 5.78
N LEU A 404 38.50 6.72 4.79
CA LEU A 404 38.62 5.27 4.94
C LEU A 404 40.07 4.86 5.28
N ALA A 405 41.06 5.41 4.57
CA ALA A 405 42.48 5.10 4.81
C ALA A 405 42.92 5.42 6.25
N ILE A 406 42.45 6.55 6.80
CA ILE A 406 42.70 6.92 8.21
C ILE A 406 41.93 5.99 9.17
N THR A 407 40.69 5.65 8.84
CA THR A 407 39.80 4.85 9.71
C THR A 407 40.31 3.43 9.93
N ILE A 408 41.08 2.84 8.99
CA ILE A 408 41.66 1.50 9.15
C ILE A 408 42.52 1.40 10.43
N THR A 409 43.29 2.45 10.76
CA THR A 409 44.13 2.45 11.97
C THR A 409 43.38 2.82 13.24
N GLN A 410 42.17 3.37 13.12
CA GLN A 410 41.30 3.74 14.26
C GLN A 410 40.41 2.57 14.71
N MET A 411 40.03 1.69 13.79
CA MET A 411 39.15 0.54 14.04
C MET A 411 39.81 -0.77 13.58
N VAL A 412 40.84 -1.18 14.31
CA VAL A 412 41.67 -2.34 13.95
C VAL A 412 40.88 -3.65 13.89
N ASP A 413 39.86 -3.80 14.75
CA ASP A 413 38.97 -4.97 14.77
C ASP A 413 38.19 -5.16 13.45
N GLN A 414 37.96 -4.07 12.72
CA GLN A 414 37.22 -4.04 11.46
C GLN A 414 38.13 -3.71 10.26
N ALA A 415 39.46 -3.74 10.45
CA ALA A 415 40.43 -3.28 9.46
C ALA A 415 40.29 -3.98 8.10
N GLN A 416 40.01 -5.29 8.09
CA GLN A 416 39.81 -6.04 6.84
C GLN A 416 38.64 -5.50 6.02
N LEU A 417 37.48 -5.33 6.64
CA LEU A 417 36.29 -4.79 5.99
C LEU A 417 36.54 -3.37 5.46
N ILE A 418 37.19 -2.51 6.25
CA ILE A 418 37.50 -1.14 5.84
C ILE A 418 38.50 -1.13 4.68
N SER A 419 39.51 -2.00 4.71
CA SER A 419 40.49 -2.15 3.62
C SER A 419 39.87 -2.68 2.33
N ASP A 420 38.90 -3.59 2.42
CA ASP A 420 38.14 -4.08 1.26
C ASP A 420 37.33 -2.96 0.61
N ILE A 421 36.65 -2.14 1.41
CA ILE A 421 35.90 -0.96 0.94
C ILE A 421 36.87 0.05 0.31
N PHE A 422 38.00 0.32 0.96
CA PHE A 422 39.04 1.21 0.45
C PHE A 422 39.55 0.75 -0.91
N ARG A 423 39.90 -0.54 -1.05
CA ARG A 423 40.29 -1.13 -2.35
C ARG A 423 39.17 -0.96 -3.39
N SER A 424 37.93 -1.31 -3.05
CA SER A 424 36.80 -1.23 -3.98
C SER A 424 36.53 0.20 -4.48
N MET A 425 36.74 1.19 -3.61
CA MET A 425 36.63 2.61 -3.97
C MET A 425 37.71 3.07 -4.96
N THR A 426 38.88 2.44 -4.93
CA THR A 426 39.97 2.75 -5.87
C THR A 426 39.92 1.96 -7.17
N SER A 427 39.11 0.90 -7.25
CA SER A 427 38.99 0.05 -8.44
C SER A 427 37.92 0.56 -9.42
N ASP A 428 38.16 0.42 -10.72
CA ASP A 428 37.19 0.66 -11.79
C ASP A 428 36.58 2.08 -11.82
N VAL A 429 37.29 3.08 -11.30
CA VAL A 429 36.90 4.50 -11.35
C VAL A 429 37.88 5.27 -12.23
N ASP A 430 37.36 6.05 -13.19
CA ASP A 430 38.19 6.96 -13.99
C ASP A 430 38.56 8.18 -13.14
N CYS A 431 39.71 8.10 -12.49
CA CYS A 431 40.21 9.07 -11.51
C CYS A 431 40.62 10.39 -12.20
N LYS A 432 39.65 11.25 -12.53
CA LYS A 432 39.89 12.53 -13.23
C LYS A 432 39.10 13.70 -12.63
N GLY A 433 39.65 14.90 -12.77
CA GLY A 433 38.98 16.14 -12.36
C GLY A 433 38.62 16.15 -10.86
N VAL A 434 37.37 16.47 -10.53
CA VAL A 434 36.87 16.53 -9.14
C VAL A 434 36.87 15.14 -8.46
N LEU A 435 36.75 14.07 -9.25
CA LEU A 435 36.81 12.68 -8.79
C LEU A 435 38.24 12.18 -8.55
N CYS A 436 39.25 13.02 -8.79
CA CYS A 436 40.63 12.63 -8.55
C CYS A 436 40.93 12.56 -7.05
N PHE A 437 41.08 11.34 -6.52
CA PHE A 437 41.42 11.10 -5.11
C PHE A 437 42.93 10.93 -4.89
N VAL A 438 43.71 10.75 -5.96
CA VAL A 438 45.17 10.49 -5.90
C VAL A 438 45.93 11.57 -5.12
N PRO A 439 45.74 12.90 -5.36
CA PRO A 439 46.40 13.93 -4.55
C PRO A 439 46.00 13.89 -3.07
N LYS A 440 44.77 13.45 -2.77
CA LYS A 440 44.25 13.35 -1.39
C LYS A 440 44.93 12.22 -0.62
N LEU A 441 45.40 11.18 -1.32
CA LEU A 441 46.18 10.10 -0.70
C LEU A 441 47.56 10.59 -0.25
N CYS A 442 48.15 11.59 -0.91
CA CYS A 442 49.44 12.17 -0.53
C CYS A 442 49.40 13.03 0.75
N GLY A 443 48.24 13.20 1.39
CA GLY A 443 48.13 13.92 2.66
C GLY A 443 48.92 13.23 3.78
N GLU A 444 49.56 14.02 4.64
CA GLU A 444 50.44 13.53 5.72
C GLU A 444 49.75 12.52 6.63
N ASP A 445 48.55 12.83 7.13
CA ASP A 445 47.76 11.94 8.00
C ASP A 445 47.39 10.61 7.30
N VAL A 446 47.14 10.66 5.99
CA VAL A 446 46.75 9.48 5.19
C VAL A 446 47.96 8.58 4.98
N GLN A 447 49.10 9.16 4.61
CA GLN A 447 50.36 8.45 4.44
C GLN A 447 50.83 7.83 5.77
N GLU A 448 50.72 8.56 6.89
CA GLU A 448 51.03 8.03 8.22
C GLU A 448 50.17 6.80 8.54
N SER A 449 48.86 6.88 8.29
CA SER A 449 47.94 5.75 8.53
C SER A 449 48.28 4.52 7.67
N ILE A 450 48.53 4.72 6.38
CA ILE A 450 48.87 3.66 5.43
C ILE A 450 50.18 2.97 5.83
N PHE A 451 51.25 3.73 6.08
CA PHE A 451 52.56 3.15 6.39
C PHE A 451 52.63 2.56 7.80
N LYS A 452 51.86 3.09 8.76
CA LYS A 452 51.70 2.45 10.08
C LYS A 452 51.22 0.99 9.95
N ILE A 453 50.38 0.69 8.96
CA ILE A 453 49.92 -0.68 8.68
C ILE A 453 51.00 -1.46 7.92
N LEU A 454 51.54 -0.91 6.83
CA LEU A 454 52.51 -1.61 5.98
C LEU A 454 53.84 -1.93 6.70
N ASP A 455 54.28 -1.06 7.61
CA ASP A 455 55.47 -1.25 8.45
C ASP A 455 55.31 -2.38 9.48
N GLY A 456 54.07 -2.84 9.68
CA GLY A 456 53.74 -3.93 10.59
C GLY A 456 53.51 -3.49 12.04
N ASN A 457 53.36 -2.19 12.30
CA ASN A 457 53.16 -1.67 13.65
C ASN A 457 51.84 -2.16 14.29
N LEU A 458 50.90 -2.63 13.47
CA LEU A 458 49.60 -3.17 13.90
C LEU A 458 49.50 -4.70 13.73
N ASP A 459 50.57 -5.40 13.34
CA ASP A 459 50.51 -6.84 13.01
C ASP A 459 50.07 -7.71 14.19
N GLN A 460 50.47 -7.35 15.41
CA GLN A 460 50.05 -8.07 16.61
C GLN A 460 48.55 -7.92 16.90
N GLN A 461 47.97 -6.76 16.58
CA GLN A 461 46.54 -6.47 16.80
C GLN A 461 45.68 -7.08 15.69
N LEU A 462 46.16 -7.03 14.45
CA LEU A 462 45.50 -7.63 13.28
C LEU A 462 45.57 -9.17 13.30
N GLY A 463 46.59 -9.76 13.92
CA GLY A 463 46.72 -11.21 14.01
C GLY A 463 46.75 -11.86 12.63
N SER A 464 45.83 -12.79 12.36
CA SER A 464 45.77 -13.53 11.10
C SER A 464 45.31 -12.70 9.89
N SER A 465 44.65 -11.55 10.09
CA SER A 465 44.18 -10.71 8.99
C SER A 465 45.25 -9.75 8.46
N SER A 466 46.38 -9.58 9.15
CA SER A 466 47.46 -8.65 8.77
C SER A 466 47.93 -8.80 7.31
N PRO A 467 48.24 -10.00 6.79
CA PRO A 467 48.70 -10.15 5.42
C PRO A 467 47.65 -9.72 4.38
N GLU A 468 46.39 -10.04 4.61
CA GLU A 468 45.28 -9.70 3.71
C GLU A 468 44.99 -8.20 3.72
N VAL A 469 44.96 -7.57 4.91
CA VAL A 469 44.82 -6.11 5.06
C VAL A 469 45.93 -5.36 4.32
N LYS A 470 47.18 -5.80 4.46
CA LYS A 470 48.32 -5.20 3.73
C LYS A 470 48.16 -5.37 2.22
N ALA A 471 47.76 -6.56 1.76
CA ALA A 471 47.54 -6.81 0.34
C ALA A 471 46.43 -5.93 -0.25
N LEU A 472 45.32 -5.76 0.46
CA LEU A 472 44.20 -4.88 0.07
C LEU A 472 44.63 -3.42 -0.07
N ILE A 473 45.41 -2.91 0.89
CA ILE A 473 45.93 -1.54 0.86
C ILE A 473 46.90 -1.35 -0.30
N VAL A 474 47.80 -2.30 -0.52
CA VAL A 474 48.76 -2.22 -1.64
C VAL A 474 48.03 -2.27 -2.98
N ASP A 475 47.04 -3.14 -3.14
CA ASP A 475 46.23 -3.22 -4.36
C ASP A 475 45.48 -1.90 -4.61
N ALA A 476 44.92 -1.29 -3.56
CA ALA A 476 44.27 0.01 -3.64
C ALA A 476 45.23 1.12 -4.12
N LEU A 477 46.46 1.13 -3.61
CA LEU A 477 47.51 2.08 -4.04
C LEU A 477 47.95 1.81 -5.48
N GLN A 478 48.08 0.54 -5.87
CA GLN A 478 48.41 0.16 -7.25
C GLN A 478 47.31 0.59 -8.23
N ASN A 479 46.03 0.47 -7.84
CA ASN A 479 44.91 0.98 -8.63
C ASN A 479 44.97 2.51 -8.76
N ALA A 480 45.30 3.22 -7.67
CA ALA A 480 45.47 4.68 -7.69
C ALA A 480 46.62 5.13 -8.61
N LEU A 481 47.71 4.36 -8.70
CA LEU A 481 48.85 4.63 -9.59
C LEU A 481 48.56 4.44 -11.08
N GLN A 482 47.42 3.86 -11.45
CA GLN A 482 47.00 3.80 -12.86
C GLN A 482 46.49 5.14 -13.41
N ASP A 483 46.25 6.14 -12.53
CA ASP A 483 45.89 7.48 -12.96
C ASP A 483 47.01 8.13 -13.78
N SER A 484 46.71 8.61 -14.97
CA SER A 484 47.72 9.25 -15.82
C SER A 484 48.06 10.70 -15.43
N THR A 485 47.26 11.30 -14.52
CA THR A 485 47.36 12.74 -14.24
C THR A 485 48.20 13.07 -13.00
N HIS A 486 48.10 12.29 -11.93
CA HIS A 486 48.76 12.55 -10.64
C HIS A 486 49.56 11.35 -10.11
N SER A 487 49.70 10.27 -10.89
CA SER A 487 50.48 9.08 -10.47
C SER A 487 51.93 9.42 -10.14
N GLU A 488 52.61 10.28 -10.89
CA GLU A 488 54.00 10.68 -10.61
C GLU A 488 54.15 11.30 -9.21
N GLN A 489 53.16 12.09 -8.78
CA GLN A 489 53.15 12.71 -7.46
C GLN A 489 52.94 11.66 -6.35
N LEU A 490 52.00 10.72 -6.57
CA LEU A 490 51.77 9.63 -5.63
C LEU A 490 52.96 8.68 -5.55
N GLU A 491 53.56 8.33 -6.68
CA GLU A 491 54.76 7.49 -6.75
C GLU A 491 55.94 8.13 -6.02
N TYR A 492 56.16 9.44 -6.22
CA TYR A 492 57.16 10.19 -5.46
C TYR A 492 56.90 10.14 -3.95
N CYS A 493 55.66 10.33 -3.51
CA CYS A 493 55.29 10.24 -2.09
C CYS A 493 55.52 8.83 -1.52
N LEU A 494 55.10 7.79 -2.23
CA LEU A 494 55.27 6.40 -1.80
C LEU A 494 56.75 5.98 -1.76
N ASP A 495 57.57 6.45 -2.70
CA ASP A 495 59.01 6.15 -2.76
C ASP A 495 59.82 6.80 -1.64
N GLN A 496 59.31 7.84 -0.97
CA GLN A 496 59.93 8.36 0.26
C GLN A 496 59.91 7.35 1.41
N HIS A 497 59.00 6.36 1.36
CA HIS A 497 58.83 5.37 2.43
C HIS A 497 59.54 4.05 2.08
N PRO A 498 60.57 3.63 2.86
CA PRO A 498 61.37 2.44 2.55
C PRO A 498 60.57 1.13 2.45
N SER A 499 59.44 1.05 3.16
CA SER A 499 58.58 -0.14 3.17
C SER A 499 57.83 -0.34 1.86
N TRP A 500 57.56 0.74 1.09
CA TRP A 500 56.88 0.63 -0.20
C TRP A 500 57.66 -0.21 -1.21
N ALA A 501 58.99 -0.12 -1.21
CA ALA A 501 59.87 -0.88 -2.11
C ALA A 501 59.70 -2.42 -1.98
N LYS A 502 59.23 -2.91 -0.83
CA LYS A 502 58.92 -4.33 -0.61
C LYS A 502 57.64 -4.78 -1.31
N TYR A 503 56.70 -3.85 -1.50
CA TYR A 503 55.36 -4.12 -2.00
C TYR A 503 55.19 -3.73 -3.48
N SER A 504 55.85 -2.66 -3.94
CA SER A 504 55.66 -2.08 -5.29
C SER A 504 55.94 -3.02 -6.46
N ARG A 505 56.81 -4.02 -6.27
CA ARG A 505 57.26 -4.95 -7.33
C ARG A 505 56.52 -6.28 -7.38
N GLN A 506 55.61 -6.55 -6.44
CA GLN A 506 54.93 -7.84 -6.30
C GLN A 506 53.42 -7.69 -6.61
N LYS A 507 52.84 -8.66 -7.32
CA LYS A 507 51.38 -8.78 -7.46
C LYS A 507 50.81 -9.48 -6.23
N HIS A 508 50.14 -8.73 -5.37
CA HIS A 508 49.59 -9.25 -4.10
C HIS A 508 48.22 -9.91 -4.24
N VAL A 509 47.74 -10.10 -5.48
CA VAL A 509 46.48 -10.77 -5.81
C VAL A 509 46.35 -12.15 -5.15
N LEU A 510 47.47 -12.86 -4.95
CA LEU A 510 47.51 -14.17 -4.31
C LEU A 510 47.03 -14.20 -2.84
N TYR A 511 47.02 -13.05 -2.16
CA TYR A 511 46.57 -12.92 -0.76
C TYR A 511 45.12 -12.43 -0.65
N LEU A 512 44.44 -12.15 -1.77
CA LEU A 512 43.05 -11.72 -1.79
C LEU A 512 42.12 -12.93 -1.75
N SER A 513 41.16 -12.94 -0.83
CA SER A 513 40.07 -13.92 -0.83
C SER A 513 39.31 -13.88 -2.16
N GLY A 514 39.44 -14.94 -2.98
CA GLY A 514 38.79 -15.08 -4.29
C GLY A 514 39.71 -15.05 -5.53
N ALA A 515 41.03 -15.03 -5.35
CA ALA A 515 41.97 -15.14 -6.48
C ALA A 515 41.78 -16.46 -7.27
N PRO A 516 41.79 -16.45 -8.61
CA PRO A 516 41.84 -17.68 -9.40
C PRO A 516 43.10 -18.46 -9.00
N SER A 517 42.95 -19.73 -8.64
CA SER A 517 44.11 -20.62 -8.43
C SER A 517 44.99 -20.57 -9.67
N ILE A 518 46.23 -20.07 -9.55
CA ILE A 518 47.17 -19.99 -10.67
C ILE A 518 47.45 -21.42 -11.15
N ALA A 519 46.90 -21.74 -12.32
CA ALA A 519 47.33 -22.88 -13.11
C ALA A 519 48.72 -22.57 -13.69
N GLY A 520 49.75 -23.28 -13.23
CA GLY A 520 51.01 -23.38 -13.96
C GLY A 520 52.27 -23.19 -13.11
N TYR A 521 53.07 -24.27 -13.09
CA TYR A 521 54.48 -24.37 -12.71
C TYR A 521 54.83 -24.58 -11.23
N ILE A 522 54.67 -25.83 -10.76
CA ILE A 522 55.80 -26.64 -10.30
C ILE A 522 55.63 -28.06 -10.86
N ALA A 523 56.52 -28.44 -11.77
CA ALA A 523 56.72 -29.83 -12.16
C ALA A 523 57.71 -30.48 -11.17
N GLY A 524 57.27 -31.55 -10.50
CA GLY A 524 58.13 -32.39 -9.65
C GLY A 524 57.29 -33.38 -8.83
N PRO A 525 57.52 -34.71 -8.90
CA PRO A 525 56.52 -35.69 -8.51
C PRO A 525 56.64 -36.08 -7.04
N THR A 526 55.56 -35.94 -6.27
CA THR A 526 55.26 -36.82 -5.12
C THR A 526 53.80 -36.71 -4.72
N SER A 527 53.04 -37.73 -5.11
CA SER A 527 52.06 -38.47 -4.29
C SER A 527 51.16 -37.73 -3.29
N SER A 528 49.85 -37.88 -3.54
CA SER A 528 48.79 -38.26 -2.58
C SER A 528 47.77 -37.17 -2.20
N GLY A 529 46.51 -37.42 -2.60
CA GLY A 529 45.38 -37.19 -1.71
C GLY A 529 44.33 -36.15 -2.11
N ALA A 530 43.84 -36.13 -3.35
CA ALA A 530 42.57 -35.48 -3.68
C ALA A 530 41.41 -36.51 -3.61
N VAL A 531 40.56 -36.37 -2.59
CA VAL A 531 39.23 -37.01 -2.46
C VAL A 531 38.31 -35.85 -2.06
N GLY A 532 37.50 -35.28 -2.96
CA GLY A 532 36.17 -35.79 -3.36
C GLY A 532 35.11 -35.10 -2.47
N LEU A 533 33.98 -34.55 -2.91
CA LEU A 533 33.24 -34.59 -4.17
C LEU A 533 32.36 -33.32 -4.20
N LEU A 534 32.26 -32.64 -5.35
CA LEU A 534 31.13 -31.78 -5.68
C LEU A 534 30.24 -32.54 -6.67
N THR A 535 29.02 -32.82 -6.24
CA THR A 535 27.94 -33.37 -7.04
C THR A 535 27.57 -32.42 -8.18
N ALA A 536 27.41 -33.02 -9.36
CA ALA A 536 27.17 -32.38 -10.63
C ALA A 536 25.82 -31.66 -10.71
N ALA A 537 25.83 -30.49 -11.35
CA ALA A 537 24.66 -29.90 -11.99
C ALA A 537 24.55 -30.47 -13.41
N GLU A 538 23.38 -30.99 -13.76
CA GLU A 538 23.00 -31.27 -15.14
C GLU A 538 22.48 -29.98 -15.78
N ASP A 539 23.01 -29.63 -16.95
CA ASP A 539 22.19 -28.97 -17.95
C ASP A 539 22.65 -29.29 -19.38
N ALA A 540 21.71 -29.11 -20.29
CA ALA A 540 21.47 -29.94 -21.46
C ALA A 540 22.29 -29.65 -22.73
N SER A 541 22.15 -30.61 -23.65
CA SER A 541 22.24 -30.55 -25.11
C SER A 541 23.59 -30.89 -25.76
N ILE A 542 23.60 -32.00 -26.51
CA ILE A 542 23.85 -32.07 -27.96
C ILE A 542 23.73 -33.54 -28.40
N HIS A 543 22.89 -33.76 -29.42
CA HIS A 543 22.67 -35.02 -30.13
C HIS A 543 23.96 -35.74 -30.54
N ARG A 544 23.99 -37.07 -30.38
CA ARG A 544 24.39 -38.00 -31.45
C ARG A 544 23.83 -39.41 -31.22
N PRO A 545 23.26 -40.05 -32.26
CA PRO A 545 22.82 -41.43 -32.22
C PRO A 545 24.01 -42.37 -32.45
N ASP A 546 23.85 -43.63 -32.05
CA ASP A 546 24.32 -44.85 -32.72
C ASP A 546 24.64 -45.94 -31.67
N ALA A 547 23.62 -46.73 -31.34
CA ALA A 547 23.80 -48.04 -30.78
C ALA A 547 24.06 -49.03 -31.93
N PRO A 548 25.05 -49.94 -31.83
CA PRO A 548 25.12 -51.11 -32.68
C PRO A 548 24.23 -52.26 -32.12
N PRO A 549 23.76 -53.19 -32.97
CA PRO A 549 22.59 -54.02 -32.68
C PRO A 549 22.88 -55.31 -31.89
N GLU A 550 21.84 -55.70 -31.15
CA GLU A 550 21.28 -57.04 -30.80
C GLU A 550 22.15 -58.16 -30.22
N LEU A 551 21.60 -58.84 -29.19
CA LEU A 551 21.19 -60.26 -29.28
C LEU A 551 20.46 -60.77 -28.01
N LYS A 552 19.26 -61.33 -28.26
CA LYS A 552 18.35 -62.16 -27.42
C LYS A 552 17.44 -61.48 -26.40
#